data_AF-A0A7C2VQB0-F1
#
_entry.id   AF-A0A7C2VQB0-F1
#
_cell.length_a   1.000
_cell.length_b   1.000
_cell.length_c   1.000
_cell.angle_alpha   90.00
_cell.angle_beta   90.00
_cell.angle_gamma   90.00
#
_symmetry.space_group_name_H-M   'P 1'
#
loop_
_entity.id
_entity.type
_entity.pdbx_description
1 polymer ?
#
loop_
_entity_poly.entity_id
_entity_poly.type
_entity_poly.pdbx_seq_one_letter_code
_entity_poly.pdbx_strand_id
1 'polypeptide(L)'
;FKEVGLDVEIDYMDWPTFQNKVKTKSAQMFTLGWIADYPDAENFLQLFYSKNASPGPNNFNYSNPEFDKIYEQIAVMPDSDERTELYRKAERIVVEDCPAVFLMHGVAYVLHHDWLYNYKPHAFGYGLSKYRRIDNTKRLAYKELLKVIK
;
A
#
# COMPACT_ATOMS: atom_id res chain seq x y z
N PHE A 1 -21.65 11.74 -1.83
CA PHE A 1 -22.09 12.00 -0.45
C PHE A 1 -23.31 12.91 -0.39
N LYS A 2 -23.31 14.09 -1.02
CA LYS A 2 -24.50 14.98 -1.03
C LYS A 2 -25.78 14.33 -1.58
N GLU A 3 -25.68 13.51 -2.63
CA GLU A 3 -26.81 12.77 -3.22
C GLU A 3 -27.48 11.79 -2.25
N VAL A 4 -26.75 11.33 -1.23
CA VAL A 4 -27.28 10.47 -0.15
C VAL A 4 -27.50 11.24 1.14
N GLY A 5 -27.51 12.58 1.09
CA GLY A 5 -27.79 13.44 2.25
C GLY A 5 -26.65 13.57 3.26
N LEU A 6 -25.43 13.16 2.91
CA LEU A 6 -24.25 13.29 3.78
C LEU A 6 -23.48 14.56 3.47
N ASP A 7 -23.23 15.36 4.52
CA ASP A 7 -22.32 16.49 4.49
C ASP A 7 -20.90 16.03 4.85
N VAL A 8 -19.93 16.39 4.02
CA VAL A 8 -18.54 15.92 4.15
C VAL A 8 -17.63 17.12 4.02
N GLU A 9 -16.90 17.40 5.10
CA GLU A 9 -15.85 18.42 5.14
C GLU A 9 -14.49 17.77 4.84
N ILE A 10 -13.73 18.37 3.93
CA ILE A 10 -12.39 17.90 3.57
C ILE A 10 -11.38 18.67 4.42
N ASP A 11 -10.70 17.96 5.32
CA ASP A 11 -9.61 18.49 6.14
C ASP A 11 -8.26 18.17 5.50
N TYR A 12 -7.56 19.21 5.02
CA TYR A 12 -6.21 19.08 4.44
C TYR A 12 -5.15 19.23 5.52
N MET A 13 -4.25 18.25 5.62
CA MET A 13 -3.17 18.26 6.61
C MET A 13 -1.89 17.65 6.06
N ASP A 14 -0.76 17.94 6.72
CA ASP A 14 0.50 17.27 6.42
C ASP A 14 0.48 15.79 6.83
N TRP A 15 1.41 15.02 6.25
CA TRP A 15 1.48 13.58 6.43
C TRP A 15 1.70 13.16 7.91
N PRO A 16 2.62 13.76 8.69
CA PRO A 16 2.75 13.44 10.11
C PRO A 16 1.47 13.66 10.92
N THR A 17 0.79 14.79 10.69
CA THR A 17 -0.48 15.13 11.36
C THR A 17 -1.56 14.11 11.01
N PHE A 18 -1.68 13.75 9.72
CA PHE A 18 -2.58 12.69 9.25
C PHE A 18 -2.30 11.35 9.94
N GLN A 19 -1.05 10.90 9.95
CA GLN A 19 -0.66 9.66 10.59
C GLN A 19 -0.99 9.66 12.08
N ASN A 20 -0.78 10.79 12.77
CA ASN A 20 -1.15 10.92 14.17
C ASN A 20 -2.66 10.79 14.37
N LYS A 21 -3.49 11.44 13.52
CA LYS A 21 -4.95 11.32 13.62
C LYS A 21 -5.44 9.88 13.43
N VAL A 22 -4.90 9.16 12.44
CA VAL A 22 -5.22 7.74 12.21
C VAL A 22 -4.80 6.88 13.40
N LYS A 23 -3.54 7.02 13.87
CA LYS A 23 -3.01 6.24 15.01
C LYS A 23 -3.77 6.48 16.31
N THR A 24 -4.26 7.71 16.52
CA THR A 24 -5.04 8.11 17.70
C THR A 24 -6.54 7.87 17.55
N LYS A 25 -6.98 7.30 16.42
CA LYS A 25 -8.39 7.01 16.12
C LYS A 25 -9.27 8.26 16.10
N SER A 26 -8.69 9.41 15.76
CA SER A 26 -9.40 10.70 15.69
C SER A 26 -9.81 11.09 14.27
N ALA A 27 -9.44 10.29 13.26
CA ALA A 27 -9.96 10.42 11.90
C ALA A 27 -11.27 9.61 11.73
N GLN A 28 -12.33 10.25 11.21
CA GLN A 28 -13.62 9.58 10.94
C GLN A 28 -13.59 8.82 9.62
N MET A 29 -13.07 9.46 8.57
CA MET A 29 -12.87 8.89 7.24
C MET A 29 -11.52 9.37 6.72
N PHE A 30 -10.81 8.49 6.01
CA PHE A 30 -9.52 8.82 5.43
C PHE A 30 -9.26 8.00 4.15
N THR A 31 -8.36 8.51 3.32
CA THR A 31 -7.84 7.77 2.17
C THR A 31 -6.42 7.33 2.48
N LEU A 32 -6.14 6.05 2.29
CA LEU A 32 -4.81 5.47 2.47
C LEU A 32 -4.58 4.40 1.39
N GLY A 33 -3.33 4.24 0.97
CA GLY A 33 -2.89 3.15 0.10
C GLY A 33 -1.99 2.19 0.85
N TRP A 34 -1.97 0.93 0.41
CA TRP A 34 -1.01 -0.07 0.85
C TRP A 34 -0.27 -0.64 -0.35
N ILE A 35 1.03 -0.84 -0.19
CA ILE A 35 1.90 -1.53 -1.14
C ILE A 35 2.46 -2.72 -0.38
N ALA A 36 2.43 -3.91 -0.96
CA ALA A 36 2.88 -5.09 -0.24
C ALA A 36 4.36 -4.97 0.16
N ASP A 37 4.70 -5.37 1.38
CA ASP A 37 6.10 -5.43 1.83
C ASP A 37 6.81 -6.68 1.32
N TYR A 38 6.04 -7.76 1.11
CA TYR A 38 6.47 -9.05 0.57
C TYR A 38 5.33 -9.67 -0.26
N PRO A 39 5.62 -10.60 -1.19
CA PRO A 39 4.63 -11.13 -2.15
C PRO A 39 3.70 -12.18 -1.52
N ASP A 40 2.97 -11.82 -0.46
CA ASP A 40 2.02 -12.70 0.21
C ASP A 40 0.72 -11.93 0.53
N ALA A 41 -0.43 -12.55 0.29
CA ALA A 41 -1.75 -11.96 0.57
C ALA A 41 -1.95 -11.67 2.07
N GLU A 42 -1.30 -12.44 2.94
CA GLU A 42 -1.31 -12.22 4.38
C GLU A 42 -0.85 -10.79 4.73
N ASN A 43 0.11 -10.21 3.99
CA ASN A 43 0.59 -8.84 4.21
C ASN A 43 -0.52 -7.79 4.03
N PHE A 44 -1.53 -8.05 3.20
CA PHE A 44 -2.69 -7.18 3.05
C PHE A 44 -3.77 -7.49 4.10
N LEU A 45 -3.97 -8.77 4.43
CA LEU A 45 -4.96 -9.19 5.42
C LEU A 45 -4.58 -8.72 6.84
N GLN A 46 -3.29 -8.52 7.14
CA GLN A 46 -2.85 -7.98 8.43
C GLN A 46 -3.47 -6.61 8.77
N LEU A 47 -3.88 -5.84 7.75
CA LEU A 47 -4.50 -4.52 7.88
C LEU A 47 -5.90 -4.57 8.51
N PHE A 48 -6.47 -5.77 8.63
CA PHE A 48 -7.80 -6.01 9.18
C PHE A 48 -7.75 -6.91 10.43
N TYR A 49 -6.57 -7.38 10.84
CA TYR A 49 -6.41 -8.18 12.05
C TYR A 49 -6.59 -7.30 13.30
N SER A 50 -7.42 -7.74 14.25
CA SER A 50 -7.81 -6.89 15.38
C SER A 50 -6.64 -6.53 16.31
N LYS A 51 -5.69 -7.45 16.53
CA LYS A 51 -4.52 -7.17 17.39
C LYS A 51 -3.54 -6.18 16.75
N ASN A 52 -3.70 -5.93 15.44
CA ASN A 52 -2.96 -4.91 14.71
C ASN A 52 -3.62 -3.53 14.76
N ALA A 53 -4.71 -3.34 15.52
CA ALA A 53 -5.43 -2.06 15.61
C ALA A 53 -4.48 -0.90 15.93
N SER A 54 -4.90 0.31 15.58
CA SER A 54 -4.10 1.52 15.78
C SER A 54 -3.58 1.61 17.22
N PRO A 55 -2.26 1.84 17.44
CA PRO A 55 -1.29 2.42 16.50
C PRO A 55 -0.58 1.41 15.56
N GLY A 56 -1.00 0.15 15.52
CA GLY A 56 -0.55 -0.84 14.55
C GLY A 56 -1.09 -0.61 13.13
N PRO A 57 -0.83 -1.54 12.19
CA PRO A 57 -1.12 -1.36 10.77
C PRO A 57 -2.63 -1.44 10.41
N ASN A 58 -3.48 -1.96 11.29
CA ASN A 58 -4.93 -1.89 11.14
C ASN A 58 -5.43 -0.49 11.52
N ASN A 59 -5.37 0.40 10.53
CA ASN A 59 -5.82 1.79 10.64
C ASN A 59 -7.35 1.91 10.70
N PHE A 60 -8.09 0.90 10.25
CA PHE A 60 -9.55 0.87 10.27
C PHE A 60 -10.10 0.53 11.67
N ASN A 61 -9.24 0.03 12.57
CA ASN A 61 -9.62 -0.49 13.88
C ASN A 61 -10.73 -1.56 13.80
N TYR A 62 -10.75 -2.28 12.68
CA TYR A 62 -11.69 -3.35 12.43
C TYR A 62 -11.39 -4.56 13.32
N SER A 63 -12.44 -5.24 13.78
CA SER A 63 -12.33 -6.41 14.64
C SER A 63 -13.47 -7.37 14.32
N ASN A 64 -13.11 -8.59 13.89
CA ASN A 64 -14.04 -9.67 13.63
C ASN A 64 -13.40 -10.98 14.11
N PRO A 65 -13.98 -11.69 15.10
CA PRO A 65 -13.39 -12.89 15.67
C PRO A 65 -13.19 -14.03 14.68
N GLU A 66 -14.04 -14.15 13.64
CA GLU A 66 -13.87 -15.15 12.60
C GLU A 66 -12.69 -14.82 11.70
N PHE A 67 -12.56 -13.54 11.31
CA PHE A 67 -11.41 -13.05 10.56
C PHE A 67 -10.11 -13.28 11.34
N ASP A 68 -10.08 -12.90 12.62
CA ASP A 68 -8.90 -13.05 13.48
C ASP A 68 -8.44 -14.51 13.56
N LYS A 69 -9.38 -15.45 13.71
CA LYS A 69 -9.08 -16.89 13.74
C LYS A 69 -8.45 -17.37 12.42
N ILE A 70 -8.99 -16.93 11.28
CA ILE A 70 -8.44 -17.29 9.97
C ILE A 70 -7.04 -16.68 9.82
N TYR A 71 -6.88 -15.41 10.19
CA TYR A 71 -5.61 -14.69 10.10
C TYR A 71 -4.51 -15.36 10.92
N GLU A 72 -4.80 -15.75 12.16
CA GLU A 72 -3.86 -16.47 13.03
C GLU A 72 -3.42 -17.83 12.45
N GLN A 73 -4.30 -18.51 11.69
CA GLN A 73 -3.96 -19.75 10.99
C GLN A 73 -3.03 -19.48 9.79
N ILE A 74 -3.43 -18.60 8.87
CA ILE A 74 -2.66 -18.33 7.63
C ILE A 74 -1.28 -17.71 7.91
N ALA A 75 -1.10 -17.02 9.03
CA ALA A 75 0.15 -16.37 9.41
C ALA A 75 1.30 -17.38 9.66
N VAL A 76 0.96 -18.63 10.01
CA VAL A 76 1.95 -19.68 10.31
C VAL A 76 1.88 -20.87 9.35
N MET A 77 0.94 -20.85 8.40
CA MET A 77 0.79 -21.90 7.40
C MET A 77 1.80 -21.73 6.26
N PRO A 78 2.37 -22.83 5.74
CA PRO A 78 3.13 -22.80 4.50
C PRO A 78 2.19 -22.56 3.30
N ASP A 79 2.78 -22.13 2.19
CA ASP A 79 2.06 -21.97 0.93
C ASP A 79 1.39 -23.28 0.49
N SER A 80 0.09 -23.20 0.23
CA SER A 80 -0.77 -24.35 -0.07
C SER A 80 -2.14 -23.90 -0.59
N ASP A 81 -2.85 -24.83 -1.26
CA ASP A 81 -4.23 -24.60 -1.71
C ASP A 81 -5.16 -24.30 -0.53
N GLU A 82 -4.95 -24.95 0.62
CA GLU A 82 -5.71 -24.70 1.84
C GLU A 82 -5.53 -23.27 2.35
N ARG A 83 -4.28 -22.78 2.40
CA ARG A 83 -3.97 -21.38 2.77
C ARG A 83 -4.62 -20.39 1.80
N THR A 84 -4.65 -20.73 0.51
CA THR A 84 -5.32 -19.93 -0.53
C THR A 84 -6.83 -19.85 -0.33
N GLU A 85 -7.49 -20.95 0.02
CA GLU A 85 -8.93 -20.94 0.33
C GLU A 85 -9.23 -20.11 1.59
N LEU A 86 -8.37 -20.17 2.60
CA LEU A 86 -8.48 -19.32 3.79
C LEU A 86 -8.32 -17.84 3.45
N TYR A 87 -7.42 -17.47 2.54
CA TYR A 87 -7.33 -16.10 2.03
C TYR A 87 -8.61 -15.61 1.40
N ARG A 88 -9.20 -16.41 0.50
CA ARG A 88 -10.49 -16.07 -0.15
C ARG A 88 -11.61 -15.90 0.87
N LYS A 89 -11.63 -16.73 1.91
CA LYS A 89 -12.60 -16.62 3.00
C LYS A 89 -12.40 -15.33 3.80
N ALA A 90 -11.17 -15.02 4.20
CA ALA A 90 -10.84 -13.81 4.95
C ALA A 90 -11.16 -12.54 4.14
N GLU A 91 -10.80 -12.52 2.85
CA GLU A 91 -11.13 -11.44 1.92
C GLU A 91 -12.65 -11.22 1.84
N ARG A 92 -13.43 -12.31 1.68
CA ARG A 92 -14.89 -12.22 1.60
C ARG A 92 -15.49 -11.58 2.86
N ILE A 93 -15.02 -11.97 4.05
CA ILE A 93 -15.47 -11.36 5.31
C ILE A 93 -15.20 -9.85 5.30
N VAL A 94 -14.01 -9.41 4.90
CA VAL A 94 -13.67 -7.97 4.84
C VAL A 94 -14.54 -7.24 3.81
N VAL A 95 -14.79 -7.83 2.64
CA VAL A 95 -15.64 -7.22 1.62
C VAL A 95 -17.10 -7.10 2.09
N GLU A 96 -17.62 -8.12 2.76
CA GLU A 96 -18.99 -8.13 3.29
C GLU A 96 -19.18 -7.15 4.45
N ASP A 97 -18.23 -7.10 5.39
CA ASP A 97 -18.28 -6.18 6.54
C ASP A 97 -17.97 -4.73 6.14
N CYS A 98 -17.32 -4.53 4.99
CA CYS A 98 -16.99 -3.22 4.41
C CYS A 98 -16.34 -2.22 5.39
N PRO A 99 -15.26 -2.59 6.11
CA PRO A 99 -14.54 -1.65 6.98
C PRO A 99 -13.77 -0.58 6.19
N ALA A 100 -13.56 -0.81 4.88
CA ALA A 100 -12.90 0.09 3.95
C ALA A 100 -13.58 0.02 2.57
N VAL A 101 -13.54 1.13 1.83
CA VAL A 101 -13.98 1.17 0.44
C VAL A 101 -12.77 0.96 -0.48
N PHE A 102 -12.74 -0.15 -1.21
CA PHE A 102 -11.66 -0.48 -2.14
C PHE A 102 -11.86 0.25 -3.47
N LEU A 103 -11.01 1.25 -3.74
CA LEU A 103 -11.20 2.15 -4.89
C LEU A 103 -10.49 1.69 -6.16
N MET A 104 -9.21 1.30 -6.07
CA MET A 104 -8.41 0.95 -7.25
C MET A 104 -7.16 0.13 -6.90
N HIS A 105 -6.65 -0.60 -7.91
CA HIS A 105 -5.27 -1.10 -7.92
C HIS A 105 -4.43 -0.19 -8.83
N GLY A 106 -3.49 0.55 -8.24
CA GLY A 106 -2.67 1.50 -8.97
C GLY A 106 -1.65 0.82 -9.89
N VAL A 107 -1.48 1.35 -11.10
CA VAL A 107 -0.40 0.97 -12.01
C VAL A 107 0.75 1.96 -11.85
N ALA A 108 1.95 1.47 -11.56
CA ALA A 108 3.14 2.29 -11.44
C ALA A 108 3.82 2.46 -12.79
N TYR A 109 4.06 3.72 -13.17
CA TYR A 109 4.87 4.07 -14.34
C TYR A 109 6.21 4.62 -13.89
N VAL A 110 7.28 4.22 -14.57
CA VAL A 110 8.62 4.73 -14.29
C VAL A 110 9.19 5.34 -15.56
N LEU A 111 9.57 6.61 -15.45
CA LEU A 111 10.39 7.28 -16.45
C LEU A 111 11.83 7.30 -15.97
N HIS A 112 12.75 6.84 -16.81
CA HIS A 112 14.17 7.01 -16.60
C HIS A 112 14.87 7.40 -17.89
N HIS A 113 16.01 8.07 -17.77
CA HIS A 113 16.84 8.37 -18.93
C HIS A 113 17.49 7.11 -19.50
N ASP A 114 17.83 7.15 -20.78
CA ASP A 114 18.54 6.07 -21.49
C ASP A 114 19.99 5.86 -20.99
N TRP A 115 20.54 6.80 -20.24
CA TRP A 115 21.84 6.69 -19.58
C TRP A 115 21.77 5.98 -18.22
N LEU A 116 20.58 5.68 -17.70
CA LEU A 116 20.39 4.86 -16.51
C LEU A 116 20.25 3.40 -16.91
N TYR A 117 21.24 2.60 -16.55
CA TYR A 117 21.27 1.16 -16.79
C TYR A 117 20.95 0.37 -15.53
N ASN A 118 20.53 -0.88 -15.74
CA ASN A 118 20.20 -1.86 -14.70
C ASN A 118 19.07 -1.42 -13.76
N TYR A 119 18.23 -0.49 -14.20
CA TYR A 119 16.97 -0.24 -13.53
C TYR A 119 16.02 -1.38 -13.86
N LYS A 120 15.66 -2.17 -12.86
CA LYS A 120 14.63 -3.20 -12.94
C LYS A 120 13.50 -2.80 -11.99
N PRO A 121 12.32 -2.38 -12.49
CA PRO A 121 11.20 -2.10 -11.63
C PRO A 121 10.80 -3.39 -10.89
N HIS A 122 10.45 -3.26 -9.62
CA HIS A 122 10.06 -4.38 -8.78
C HIS A 122 8.97 -3.92 -7.82
N ALA A 123 7.92 -4.72 -7.66
CA ALA A 123 6.75 -4.34 -6.85
C ALA A 123 7.07 -4.22 -5.34
N PHE A 124 8.07 -4.96 -4.86
CA PHE A 124 8.42 -5.07 -3.43
C PHE A 124 9.87 -4.63 -3.11
N GLY A 125 10.59 -4.12 -4.12
CA GLY A 125 12.06 -4.07 -4.09
C GLY A 125 12.62 -2.74 -3.60
N TYR A 126 13.03 -2.67 -2.34
CA TYR A 126 13.84 -1.56 -1.83
C TYR A 126 15.35 -1.84 -1.97
N GLY A 127 16.18 -0.79 -1.94
CA GLY A 127 17.65 -0.96 -1.86
C GLY A 127 18.38 -1.40 -3.15
N LEU A 128 17.72 -1.37 -4.31
CA LEU A 128 18.34 -1.77 -5.59
C LEU A 128 19.35 -0.76 -6.16
N SER A 129 19.61 0.36 -5.46
CA SER A 129 20.50 1.44 -5.93
C SER A 129 21.91 0.96 -6.24
N LYS A 130 22.44 -0.01 -5.49
CA LYS A 130 23.79 -0.56 -5.71
C LYS A 130 23.97 -1.26 -7.06
N TYR A 131 22.87 -1.68 -7.69
CA TYR A 131 22.90 -2.37 -8.98
C TYR A 131 22.70 -1.42 -10.15
N ARG A 132 22.31 -0.16 -9.89
CA ARG A 132 22.09 0.85 -10.92
C ARG A 132 23.44 1.35 -11.42
N ARG A 133 23.55 1.53 -12.74
CA ARG A 133 24.75 2.05 -13.38
C ARG A 133 24.40 3.30 -14.17
N ILE A 134 25.23 4.32 -14.06
CA ILE A 134 25.07 5.59 -14.78
C ILE A 134 26.15 5.66 -15.86
N ASP A 135 25.72 5.92 -17.10
CA ASP A 135 26.63 6.33 -18.17
C ASP A 135 26.84 7.85 -18.09
N ASN A 136 27.99 8.23 -17.53
CA ASN A 136 28.32 9.64 -17.34
C ASN A 136 28.53 10.38 -18.66
N THR A 137 29.02 9.73 -19.71
CA THR A 137 29.24 10.36 -21.01
C THR A 137 27.92 10.79 -21.62
N LYS A 138 26.93 9.87 -21.70
CA LYS A 138 25.58 10.20 -22.17
C LYS A 138 24.89 11.24 -21.28
N ARG A 139 25.02 11.10 -19.96
CA ARG A 139 24.40 12.02 -19.00
C ARG A 139 24.91 13.46 -19.16
N LEU A 140 26.22 13.63 -19.38
CA LEU A 140 26.81 14.95 -19.62
C LEU A 140 26.39 15.52 -20.97
N ALA A 141 26.36 14.71 -22.03
CA ALA A 141 25.85 15.14 -23.34
C ALA A 141 24.39 15.65 -23.26
N TYR A 142 23.52 14.95 -22.52
CA TYR A 142 22.14 15.40 -22.27
C TYR A 142 22.09 16.75 -21.54
N LYS A 143 22.98 17.00 -20.57
CA LYS A 143 23.01 18.28 -19.85
C LYS A 143 23.36 19.44 -20.77
N GLU A 144 24.30 19.24 -21.70
CA GLU A 144 24.64 20.27 -22.69
C GLU A 144 23.50 20.50 -23.68
N LEU A 145 22.84 19.43 -24.16
CA LEU A 145 21.67 19.54 -25.02
C LEU A 145 20.54 20.36 -24.36
N LEU A 146 20.25 20.13 -23.08
CA LEU A 146 19.21 20.86 -22.35
C LEU A 146 19.49 22.37 -22.20
N LYS A 147 20.75 22.81 -22.30
CA LYS A 147 21.08 24.25 -22.29
C LYS A 147 20.71 24.94 -23.59
N VAL A 148 20.66 24.21 -24.70
CA VAL A 148 20.37 24.74 -26.04
C VAL A 148 18.87 24.79 -26.32
N ILE A 149 18.08 23.95 -25.62
CA ILE A 149 16.62 23.84 -25.79
C ILE A 149 15.84 24.83 -24.89
N LYS A 150 16.51 25.40 -23.88
CA LYS A 150 15.96 26.50 -23.07
C LYS A 150 16.07 27.82 -23.80
#